data_AF-A0A7S2WTI2-F1
#
_entry.id   AF-A0A7S2WTI2-F1
#
_cell.length_a   1.000
_cell.length_b   1.000
_cell.length_c   1.000
_cell.angle_alpha   90.00
_cell.angle_beta   90.00
_cell.angle_gamma   90.00
#
_symmetry.space_group_name_H-M   'P 1'
#
loop_
_entity.id
_entity.type
_entity.pdbx_description
1 polymer ?
#
loop_
_entity_poly.entity_id
_entity_poly.type
_entity_poly.pdbx_seq_one_letter_code
_entity_poly.pdbx_strand_id
1 'polypeptide(L)'
;DGGVPLRFAMLPEMLSTKFGFVCHHVGKWHLGFSRKGMTPTERGFLTSFGFFHWGIDYWSHRFPPEYAVSRGQGCQGYDMVNASALSDQLTPVGDQVAGTSTAQLFSTESRMRIQSHPTHIPLYLLVATQHVHDPYTAPGERLTVPESRSEYLRLVRELDQMIGGIVHTLKHRHMWNRTLLIFHSDNGGELVFPHLCSSPALSSLPFTGGAASNFPLRGGKFTTWEGGIR
;
A
#
# COMPACT_ATOMS: atom_id res chain seq x y z
N ASP A 1 9.09 11.86 12.74
CA ASP A 1 9.12 10.54 12.06
C ASP A 1 7.85 9.72 12.29
N GLY A 2 6.96 10.07 13.23
CA GLY A 2 5.56 9.58 13.24
C GLY A 2 5.37 8.08 13.42
N GLY A 3 6.43 7.35 13.79
CA GLY A 3 6.41 5.89 13.88
C GLY A 3 5.72 5.36 15.13
N VAL A 4 5.29 4.10 15.08
CA VAL A 4 4.67 3.44 16.23
C VAL A 4 5.72 3.19 17.32
N PRO A 5 5.51 3.65 18.57
CA PRO A 5 6.47 3.46 19.65
C PRO A 5 6.89 1.98 19.82
N LEU A 6 8.19 1.75 20.07
CA LEU A 6 8.77 0.40 20.13
C LEU A 6 8.22 -0.46 21.29
N ARG A 7 7.64 0.18 22.31
CA ARG A 7 7.01 -0.51 23.45
C ARG A 7 5.72 -1.26 23.08
N PHE A 8 5.13 -0.99 21.91
CA PHE A 8 3.90 -1.62 21.47
C PHE A 8 4.21 -2.79 20.55
N ALA A 9 3.86 -4.00 21.00
CA ALA A 9 3.89 -5.20 20.18
C ALA A 9 2.86 -5.09 19.05
N MET A 10 3.26 -5.45 17.84
CA MET A 10 2.36 -5.46 16.68
C MET A 10 1.73 -6.84 16.49
N LEU A 11 0.60 -6.89 15.79
CA LEU A 11 -0.08 -8.16 15.47
C LEU A 11 0.86 -9.25 14.88
N PRO A 12 1.67 -8.99 13.83
CA PRO A 12 2.61 -10.00 13.30
C PRO A 12 3.63 -10.51 14.34
N GLU A 13 4.11 -9.65 15.25
CA GLU A 13 4.99 -10.06 16.35
C GLU A 13 4.29 -11.04 17.30
N MET A 14 3.03 -10.73 17.65
CA MET A 14 2.22 -11.61 18.51
C MET A 14 1.87 -12.92 17.81
N LEU A 15 1.49 -12.87 16.53
CA LEU A 15 1.14 -14.06 15.72
C LEU A 15 2.34 -14.99 15.56
N SER A 16 3.51 -14.45 15.24
CA SER A 16 4.73 -15.24 15.07
C SER A 16 5.22 -15.84 16.39
N THR A 17 5.39 -15.02 17.42
CA THR A 17 5.99 -15.46 18.70
C THR A 17 5.09 -16.38 19.52
N LYS A 18 3.76 -16.21 19.46
CA LYS A 18 2.81 -16.97 20.30
C LYS A 18 2.10 -18.11 19.58
N PHE A 19 1.91 -17.99 18.27
CA PHE A 19 1.06 -18.91 17.50
C PHE A 19 1.79 -19.55 16.30
N GLY A 20 3.08 -19.27 16.12
CA GLY A 20 3.90 -19.90 15.07
C GLY A 20 3.54 -19.48 13.65
N PHE A 21 2.89 -18.33 13.47
CA PHE A 21 2.61 -17.80 12.14
C PHE A 21 3.89 -17.32 11.47
N VAL A 22 4.07 -17.66 10.21
CA VAL A 22 5.03 -16.95 9.36
C VAL A 22 4.32 -15.74 8.76
N CYS A 23 4.88 -14.57 9.02
CA CYS A 23 4.28 -13.29 8.70
C CYS A 23 5.00 -12.62 7.53
N HIS A 24 4.26 -12.21 6.49
CA HIS A 24 4.79 -11.48 5.34
C HIS A 24 4.06 -10.14 5.16
N HIS A 25 4.80 -9.10 4.84
CA HIS A 25 4.27 -7.78 4.49
C HIS A 25 4.51 -7.48 3.02
N VAL A 26 3.48 -7.01 2.33
CA VAL A 26 3.55 -6.54 0.94
C VAL A 26 2.86 -5.18 0.83
N GLY A 27 3.61 -4.14 0.45
CA GLY A 27 3.07 -2.80 0.16
C GLY A 27 3.51 -1.68 1.12
N LYS A 28 2.61 -0.75 1.39
CA LYS A 28 2.80 0.48 2.17
C LYS A 28 2.95 0.18 3.66
N TRP A 29 4.02 0.70 4.27
CA TRP A 29 4.23 0.62 5.71
C TRP A 29 3.64 1.80 6.47
N HIS A 30 4.18 3.01 6.27
CA HIS A 30 3.70 4.25 6.89
C HIS A 30 3.64 4.26 8.43
N LEU A 31 4.41 3.41 9.11
CA LEU A 31 4.47 3.34 10.59
C LEU A 31 5.86 3.64 11.16
N GLY A 32 6.67 4.38 10.38
CA GLY A 32 8.01 4.84 10.73
C GLY A 32 9.14 3.97 10.15
N PHE A 33 10.26 4.60 9.83
CA PHE A 33 11.42 3.94 9.21
C PHE A 33 12.75 4.66 9.49
N SER A 34 12.72 5.71 10.34
CA SER A 34 13.88 6.58 10.62
C SER A 34 14.89 5.97 11.59
N ARG A 35 14.51 4.92 12.32
CA ARG A 35 15.30 4.30 13.36
C ARG A 35 15.17 2.78 13.32
N LYS A 36 16.20 2.11 13.81
CA LYS A 36 16.18 0.67 14.07
C LYS A 36 14.98 0.31 14.95
N GLY A 37 14.33 -0.80 14.64
CA GLY A 37 13.11 -1.26 15.29
C GLY A 37 11.82 -0.70 14.70
N MET A 38 11.86 0.14 13.67
CA MET A 38 10.63 0.73 13.10
C MET A 38 10.16 0.04 11.83
N THR A 39 11.03 -0.67 11.11
CA THR A 39 10.69 -1.29 9.83
C THR A 39 9.87 -2.58 10.02
N PRO A 40 9.11 -3.04 9.01
CA PRO A 40 8.25 -4.22 9.14
C PRO A 40 8.98 -5.47 9.64
N THR A 41 10.20 -5.73 9.15
CA THR A 41 10.99 -6.91 9.52
C THR A 41 11.49 -6.87 10.97
N GLU A 42 11.54 -5.68 11.57
CA GLU A 42 11.87 -5.48 12.97
C GLU A 42 10.61 -5.40 13.85
N ARG A 43 9.43 -5.56 13.25
CA ARG A 43 8.11 -5.49 13.91
C ARG A 43 7.27 -6.74 13.67
N GLY A 44 7.94 -7.88 13.49
CA GLY A 44 7.33 -9.22 13.51
C GLY A 44 7.07 -9.84 12.14
N PHE A 45 7.37 -9.16 11.04
CA PHE A 45 7.33 -9.76 9.71
C PHE A 45 8.64 -10.50 9.40
N LEU A 46 8.55 -11.71 8.86
CA LEU A 46 9.71 -12.44 8.35
C LEU A 46 10.28 -11.77 7.10
N THR A 47 9.40 -11.33 6.20
CA THR A 47 9.80 -10.61 4.98
C THR A 47 8.90 -9.42 4.73
N SER A 48 9.46 -8.42 4.06
CA SER A 48 8.74 -7.23 3.61
C SER A 48 9.17 -6.86 2.21
N PHE A 49 8.20 -6.66 1.32
CA PHE A 49 8.42 -6.09 0.00
C PHE A 49 7.44 -4.94 -0.20
N GLY A 50 7.95 -3.72 -0.31
CA GLY A 50 7.07 -2.55 -0.26
C GLY A 50 7.81 -1.26 -0.01
N PHE A 51 7.12 -0.23 0.46
CA PHE A 51 7.67 1.10 0.63
C PHE A 51 7.25 1.71 1.97
N PHE A 52 7.99 2.71 2.45
CA PHE A 52 7.83 3.21 3.82
C PHE A 52 7.01 4.49 3.94
N HIS A 53 7.05 5.37 2.95
CA HIS A 53 6.32 6.62 2.94
C HIS A 53 4.81 6.40 2.76
N TRP A 54 4.06 7.50 2.78
CA TRP A 54 2.61 7.49 2.62
C TRP A 54 2.17 7.14 1.19
N GLY A 55 3.03 7.34 0.18
CA GLY A 55 2.78 7.09 -1.24
C GLY A 55 4.06 7.23 -2.07
N ILE A 56 4.04 6.66 -3.28
CA ILE A 56 5.11 6.65 -4.28
C ILE A 56 4.48 6.78 -5.69
N ASP A 57 5.28 6.98 -6.73
CA ASP A 57 4.78 6.83 -8.10
C ASP A 57 4.55 5.34 -8.44
N TYR A 58 3.43 5.02 -9.10
CA TYR A 58 3.00 3.64 -9.39
C TYR A 58 3.96 2.85 -10.30
N TRP A 59 4.85 3.53 -11.04
CA TRP A 59 5.67 2.91 -12.10
C TRP A 59 7.17 3.02 -11.86
N SER A 60 7.62 4.17 -11.38
CA SER A 60 9.03 4.44 -11.04
C SER A 60 9.35 4.08 -9.59
N HIS A 61 8.35 3.94 -8.73
CA HIS A 61 8.47 3.60 -7.30
C HIS A 61 9.32 4.57 -6.48
N ARG A 62 9.47 5.79 -7.00
CA ARG A 62 10.14 6.89 -6.32
C ARG A 62 9.12 7.69 -5.51
N PHE A 63 9.59 8.37 -4.49
CA PHE A 63 8.76 9.34 -3.79
C PHE A 63 8.23 10.39 -4.79
N PRO A 64 6.94 10.74 -4.79
CA PRO A 64 6.35 11.43 -5.93
C PRO A 64 6.95 12.85 -6.11
N PRO A 65 7.31 13.23 -7.36
CA PRO A 65 7.89 14.53 -7.67
C PRO A 65 7.06 15.70 -7.16
N GLU A 66 5.73 15.61 -7.34
CA GLU A 66 4.75 16.66 -7.05
C GLU A 66 4.85 17.15 -5.61
N TYR A 67 5.13 16.24 -4.67
CA TYR A 67 5.25 16.57 -3.26
C TYR A 67 6.67 17.00 -2.87
N ALA A 68 7.69 16.58 -3.63
CA ALA A 68 9.07 17.01 -3.45
C ALA A 68 9.28 18.49 -3.87
N VAL A 69 8.48 19.01 -4.81
CA VAL A 69 8.57 20.42 -5.25
C VAL A 69 8.12 21.40 -4.15
N SER A 70 7.19 20.99 -3.27
CA SER A 70 6.59 21.86 -2.23
C SER A 70 7.60 22.41 -1.19
N ARG A 71 8.81 21.85 -1.10
CA ARG A 71 9.85 22.28 -0.14
C ARG A 71 11.15 22.77 -0.78
N GLY A 72 11.18 23.02 -2.09
CA GLY A 72 12.36 23.54 -2.79
C GLY A 72 13.55 22.58 -2.87
N GLN A 73 13.36 21.31 -2.49
CA GLN A 73 14.36 20.25 -2.59
C GLN A 73 13.67 19.00 -3.16
N GLY A 74 13.79 18.83 -4.48
CA GLY A 74 13.24 17.71 -5.24
C GLY A 74 13.96 16.39 -4.95
N CYS A 75 13.89 15.88 -3.73
CA CYS A 75 14.45 14.57 -3.39
C CYS A 75 13.58 13.45 -3.98
N GLN A 76 13.91 13.00 -5.18
CA GLN A 76 13.33 11.81 -5.81
C GLN A 76 14.11 10.54 -5.42
N GLY A 77 13.95 10.14 -4.16
CA GLY A 77 14.54 8.90 -3.64
C GLY A 77 13.71 7.68 -3.99
N TYR A 78 14.38 6.53 -4.12
CA TYR A 78 13.71 5.23 -4.08
C TYR A 78 13.19 4.94 -2.69
N ASP A 79 11.95 4.47 -2.61
CA ASP A 79 11.34 4.04 -1.35
C ASP A 79 10.91 2.57 -1.38
N MET A 80 10.87 1.94 -2.56
CA MET A 80 10.60 0.50 -2.69
C MET A 80 11.82 -0.32 -2.23
N VAL A 81 11.58 -1.22 -1.28
CA VAL A 81 12.59 -2.04 -0.63
C VAL A 81 12.13 -3.50 -0.54
N ASN A 82 13.10 -4.40 -0.58
CA ASN A 82 12.95 -5.81 -0.24
C ASN A 82 13.78 -6.09 1.01
N ALA A 83 13.15 -6.67 2.04
CA ALA A 83 13.79 -6.93 3.32
C ALA A 83 13.43 -8.32 3.87
N SER A 84 14.39 -8.91 4.59
CA SER A 84 14.23 -10.19 5.29
C SER A 84 14.80 -10.09 6.70
N ALA A 85 14.02 -10.53 7.69
CA ALA A 85 14.47 -10.60 9.08
C ALA A 85 15.61 -11.63 9.28
N LEU A 86 15.78 -12.57 8.35
CA LEU A 86 16.85 -13.58 8.43
C LEU A 86 18.23 -13.03 8.07
N SER A 87 18.29 -12.05 7.15
CA SER A 87 19.55 -11.44 6.72
C SER A 87 19.82 -10.09 7.38
N ASP A 88 18.84 -9.51 8.09
CA ASP A 88 18.85 -8.11 8.55
C ASP A 88 19.18 -7.12 7.41
N GLN A 89 18.93 -7.54 6.17
CA GLN A 89 19.26 -6.80 4.97
C GLN A 89 18.02 -6.13 4.41
N LEU A 90 18.15 -4.83 4.17
CA LEU A 90 17.18 -4.00 3.48
C LEU A 90 17.79 -3.57 2.16
N THR A 91 17.23 -4.07 1.06
CA THR A 91 17.76 -3.87 -0.29
C THR A 91 16.80 -2.95 -1.06
N PRO A 92 17.22 -1.75 -1.45
CA PRO A 92 16.46 -0.92 -2.38
C PRO A 92 16.24 -1.67 -3.68
N VAL A 93 15.01 -1.68 -4.18
CA VAL A 93 14.70 -2.37 -5.44
C VAL A 93 15.17 -1.53 -6.63
N GLY A 94 15.19 -0.20 -6.54
CA GLY A 94 15.78 0.65 -7.58
C GLY A 94 15.13 0.51 -8.97
N ASP A 95 15.89 0.83 -10.03
CA ASP A 95 15.40 0.87 -11.43
C ASP A 95 14.97 -0.49 -12.01
N GLN A 96 15.35 -1.62 -11.39
CA GLN A 96 15.10 -2.95 -11.95
C GLN A 96 13.62 -3.34 -12.04
N VAL A 97 12.75 -2.61 -11.33
CA VAL A 97 11.29 -2.78 -11.38
C VAL A 97 10.58 -1.58 -12.01
N ALA A 98 11.33 -0.60 -12.53
CA ALA A 98 10.78 0.55 -13.22
C ALA A 98 9.96 0.10 -14.44
N GLY A 99 8.79 0.71 -14.64
CA GLY A 99 7.87 0.35 -15.73
C GLY A 99 6.96 -0.84 -15.42
N THR A 100 7.11 -1.49 -14.26
CA THR A 100 6.12 -2.44 -13.73
C THR A 100 5.26 -1.74 -12.69
N SER A 101 3.93 -1.84 -12.79
CA SER A 101 3.05 -1.17 -11.82
C SER A 101 3.17 -1.78 -10.41
N THR A 102 2.95 -0.98 -9.37
CA THR A 102 2.90 -1.50 -7.99
C THR A 102 1.85 -2.59 -7.81
N ALA A 103 0.73 -2.54 -8.55
CA ALA A 103 -0.28 -3.60 -8.57
C ALA A 103 0.32 -4.92 -9.02
N GLN A 104 1.04 -4.91 -10.13
CA GLN A 104 1.67 -6.12 -10.66
C GLN A 104 2.77 -6.64 -9.72
N LEU A 105 3.59 -5.76 -9.15
CA LEU A 105 4.63 -6.14 -8.18
C LEU A 105 4.03 -6.77 -6.93
N PHE A 106 3.06 -6.11 -6.28
CA PHE A 106 2.43 -6.61 -5.05
C PHE A 106 1.59 -7.86 -5.29
N SER A 107 0.92 -7.97 -6.43
CA SER A 107 0.23 -9.20 -6.83
C SER A 107 1.21 -10.36 -7.00
N THR A 108 2.30 -10.14 -7.73
CA THR A 108 3.34 -11.17 -7.97
C THR A 108 3.97 -11.62 -6.66
N GLU A 109 4.38 -10.68 -5.82
CA GLU A 109 4.99 -10.96 -4.53
C GLU A 109 4.04 -11.73 -3.61
N SER A 110 2.79 -11.25 -3.46
CA SER A 110 1.79 -11.90 -2.60
C SER A 110 1.55 -13.35 -3.02
N ARG A 111 1.43 -13.59 -4.33
CA ARG A 111 1.22 -14.93 -4.89
C ARG A 111 2.45 -15.81 -4.71
N MET A 112 3.65 -15.26 -4.90
CA MET A 112 4.91 -15.98 -4.67
C MET A 112 5.07 -16.39 -3.19
N ARG A 113 4.69 -15.53 -2.24
CA ARG A 113 4.66 -15.90 -0.80
C ARG A 113 3.71 -17.04 -0.53
N ILE A 114 2.48 -17.00 -1.05
CA ILE A 114 1.51 -18.09 -0.90
C ILE A 114 2.01 -19.39 -1.56
N GLN A 115 2.63 -19.30 -2.74
CA GLN A 115 3.17 -20.44 -3.47
C GLN A 115 4.43 -21.05 -2.82
N SER A 116 5.22 -20.28 -2.09
CA SER A 116 6.39 -20.81 -1.39
C SER A 116 6.05 -21.28 0.03
N HIS A 117 4.91 -20.86 0.58
CA HIS A 117 4.54 -21.12 1.97
C HIS A 117 4.17 -22.59 2.25
N PRO A 118 4.77 -23.25 3.27
CA PRO A 118 4.40 -24.61 3.67
C PRO A 118 2.97 -24.66 4.22
N THR A 119 2.11 -25.50 3.63
CA THR A 119 0.66 -25.52 3.92
C THR A 119 0.28 -25.98 5.33
N HIS A 120 1.22 -26.59 6.07
CA HIS A 120 1.03 -27.03 7.46
C HIS A 120 1.41 -25.96 8.50
N ILE A 121 2.03 -24.85 8.07
CA ILE A 121 2.40 -23.72 8.93
C ILE A 121 1.35 -22.61 8.72
N PRO A 122 0.88 -21.93 9.77
CA PRO A 122 -0.06 -20.83 9.59
C PRO A 122 0.60 -19.62 8.91
N LEU A 123 -0.11 -19.02 7.96
CA LEU A 123 0.31 -17.85 7.18
C LEU A 123 -0.41 -16.59 7.68
N TYR A 124 0.34 -15.52 7.93
CA TYR A 124 -0.21 -14.16 8.01
C TYR A 124 0.39 -13.34 6.87
N LEU A 125 -0.46 -12.87 5.96
CA LEU A 125 -0.05 -12.04 4.83
C LEU A 125 -0.78 -10.71 4.91
N LEU A 126 -0.05 -9.64 5.23
CA LEU A 126 -0.57 -8.28 5.17
C LEU A 126 -0.26 -7.69 3.79
N VAL A 127 -1.30 -7.47 3.00
CA VAL A 127 -1.20 -6.81 1.69
C VAL A 127 -1.74 -5.38 1.82
N ALA A 128 -0.86 -4.45 2.17
CA ALA A 128 -1.17 -3.03 2.35
C ALA A 128 -0.91 -2.27 1.03
N THR A 129 -1.77 -2.46 0.05
CA THR A 129 -1.59 -1.93 -1.30
C THR A 129 -1.54 -0.39 -1.35
N GLN A 130 -0.89 0.19 -2.36
CA GLN A 130 -0.97 1.63 -2.62
C GLN A 130 -2.35 2.03 -3.18
N HIS A 131 -3.00 1.15 -3.93
CA HIS A 131 -4.33 1.38 -4.50
C HIS A 131 -5.34 1.70 -3.40
N VAL A 132 -6.14 2.76 -3.51
CA VAL A 132 -6.30 3.71 -4.64
C VAL A 132 -5.88 5.14 -4.27
N HIS A 133 -4.73 5.26 -3.60
CA HIS A 133 -4.14 6.55 -3.25
C HIS A 133 -3.67 7.31 -4.50
N ASP A 134 -3.66 8.64 -4.45
CA ASP A 134 -3.02 9.46 -5.48
C ASP A 134 -1.50 9.23 -5.52
N PRO A 135 -0.83 9.51 -6.65
CA PRO A 135 -1.35 10.02 -7.92
C PRO A 135 -2.12 8.97 -8.72
N TYR A 136 -3.20 9.33 -9.41
CA TYR A 136 -4.00 8.36 -10.16
C TYR A 136 -3.35 8.01 -11.51
N THR A 137 -2.54 6.96 -11.54
CA THR A 137 -1.90 6.47 -12.77
C THR A 137 -2.13 4.97 -12.96
N ALA A 138 -3.13 4.63 -13.77
CA ALA A 138 -3.47 3.24 -14.11
C ALA A 138 -3.37 2.97 -15.62
N PRO A 139 -3.06 1.72 -16.03
CA PRO A 139 -3.13 1.31 -17.43
C PRO A 139 -4.58 1.04 -17.88
N GLY A 140 -4.79 0.90 -19.20
CA GLY A 140 -6.07 0.49 -19.80
C GLY A 140 -6.91 1.63 -20.38
N GLU A 141 -8.00 1.27 -21.05
CA GLU A 141 -8.85 2.21 -21.80
C GLU A 141 -9.60 3.19 -20.89
N ARG A 142 -9.69 4.45 -21.32
CA ARG A 142 -10.45 5.50 -20.64
C ARG A 142 -11.93 5.13 -20.58
N LEU A 143 -12.50 5.22 -19.39
CA LEU A 143 -13.92 4.99 -19.15
C LEU A 143 -14.75 6.23 -19.51
N THR A 144 -16.02 6.04 -19.86
CA THR A 144 -16.98 7.11 -20.19
C THR A 144 -17.47 7.84 -18.93
N VAL A 145 -16.54 8.46 -18.20
CA VAL A 145 -16.72 9.27 -16.99
C VAL A 145 -15.68 10.41 -17.00
N PRO A 146 -15.76 11.40 -16.08
CA PRO A 146 -14.68 12.39 -15.94
C PRO A 146 -13.30 11.73 -15.76
N GLU A 147 -12.25 12.38 -16.25
CA GLU A 147 -10.91 11.79 -16.37
C GLU A 147 -10.33 11.27 -15.05
N SER A 148 -10.35 12.09 -14.01
CA SER A 148 -9.88 11.68 -12.67
C SER A 148 -10.67 10.49 -12.11
N ARG A 149 -11.97 10.43 -12.39
CA ARG A 149 -12.82 9.28 -12.01
C ARG A 149 -12.49 8.04 -12.85
N SER A 150 -12.15 8.21 -14.13
CA SER A 150 -11.71 7.11 -15.00
C SER A 150 -10.39 6.52 -14.50
N GLU A 151 -9.40 7.35 -14.16
CA GLU A 151 -8.13 6.89 -13.58
C GLU A 151 -8.33 6.17 -12.24
N TYR A 152 -9.09 6.78 -11.32
CA TYR A 152 -9.44 6.16 -10.04
C TYR A 152 -10.11 4.80 -10.21
N LEU A 153 -11.11 4.69 -11.09
CA LEU A 153 -11.82 3.42 -11.31
C LEU A 153 -10.94 2.36 -11.98
N ARG A 154 -9.94 2.76 -12.78
CA ARG A 154 -8.95 1.82 -13.32
C ARG A 154 -8.02 1.29 -12.22
N LEU A 155 -7.60 2.13 -11.26
CA LEU A 155 -6.89 1.66 -10.06
C LEU A 155 -7.76 0.72 -9.20
N VAL A 156 -9.05 1.03 -9.02
CA VAL A 156 -9.99 0.12 -8.31
C VAL A 156 -10.07 -1.24 -9.02
N ARG A 157 -10.08 -1.26 -10.36
CA ARG A 157 -10.08 -2.49 -11.14
C ARG A 157 -8.80 -3.30 -10.96
N GLU A 158 -7.63 -2.66 -10.94
CA GLU A 158 -6.37 -3.36 -10.67
C GLU A 158 -6.35 -3.98 -9.27
N LEU A 159 -6.86 -3.26 -8.26
CA LEU A 159 -7.00 -3.77 -6.89
C LEU A 159 -7.89 -5.03 -6.84
N ASP A 160 -9.05 -4.99 -7.49
CA ASP A 160 -9.97 -6.13 -7.60
C ASP A 160 -9.29 -7.34 -8.25
N GLN A 161 -8.59 -7.12 -9.37
CA GLN A 161 -7.84 -8.17 -10.07
C GLN A 161 -6.72 -8.77 -9.21
N MET A 162 -6.01 -7.94 -8.45
CA MET A 162 -4.96 -8.40 -7.53
C MET A 162 -5.55 -9.29 -6.41
N ILE A 163 -6.67 -8.88 -5.81
CA ILE A 163 -7.39 -9.69 -4.81
C ILE A 163 -7.83 -11.02 -5.42
N GLY A 164 -8.40 -10.98 -6.63
CA GLY A 164 -8.78 -12.18 -7.39
C GLY A 164 -7.61 -13.14 -7.59
N GLY A 165 -6.42 -12.61 -7.95
CA GLY A 165 -5.19 -13.39 -8.10
C GLY A 165 -4.71 -14.05 -6.81
N ILE A 166 -4.81 -13.34 -5.68
CA ILE A 166 -4.48 -13.86 -4.34
C ILE A 166 -5.44 -15.00 -3.96
N VAL A 167 -6.75 -14.78 -4.07
CA VAL A 167 -7.78 -15.77 -3.77
C VAL A 167 -7.63 -17.01 -4.66
N HIS A 168 -7.38 -16.82 -5.95
CA HIS A 168 -7.13 -17.91 -6.88
C HIS A 168 -5.91 -18.74 -6.46
N THR A 169 -4.81 -18.07 -6.08
CA THR A 169 -3.58 -18.75 -5.65
C THR A 169 -3.79 -19.55 -4.35
N LEU A 170 -4.52 -19.01 -3.38
CA LEU A 170 -4.91 -19.72 -2.15
C LEU A 170 -5.76 -20.96 -2.44
N LYS A 171 -6.72 -20.86 -3.37
CA LYS A 171 -7.57 -22.00 -3.79
C LYS A 171 -6.73 -23.08 -4.48
N HIS A 172 -5.87 -22.69 -5.41
CA HIS A 172 -4.97 -23.60 -6.12
C HIS A 172 -4.00 -24.32 -5.16
N ARG A 173 -3.62 -23.67 -4.07
CA ARG A 173 -2.77 -24.24 -3.02
C ARG A 173 -3.53 -25.02 -1.94
N HIS A 174 -4.84 -25.18 -2.10
CA HIS A 174 -5.73 -25.82 -1.13
C HIS A 174 -5.68 -25.16 0.28
N MET A 175 -5.32 -23.88 0.36
CA MET A 175 -5.26 -23.11 1.60
C MET A 175 -6.59 -22.40 1.91
N TRP A 176 -7.40 -22.13 0.89
CA TRP A 176 -8.61 -21.29 0.99
C TRP A 176 -9.60 -21.73 2.08
N ASN A 177 -9.87 -23.02 2.23
CA ASN A 177 -10.83 -23.53 3.21
C ASN A 177 -10.39 -23.31 4.68
N ARG A 178 -9.15 -22.88 4.89
CA ARG A 178 -8.56 -22.56 6.21
C ARG A 178 -8.04 -21.13 6.25
N THR A 179 -8.50 -20.26 5.34
CA THR A 179 -8.11 -18.85 5.28
C THR A 179 -9.25 -17.97 5.76
N LEU A 180 -8.96 -17.06 6.69
CA LEU A 180 -9.77 -15.88 6.93
C LEU A 180 -9.21 -14.74 6.09
N LEU A 181 -9.98 -14.25 5.12
CA LEU A 181 -9.64 -13.08 4.33
C LEU A 181 -10.42 -11.88 4.84
N ILE A 182 -9.69 -10.81 5.21
CA ILE A 182 -10.26 -9.54 5.64
C ILE A 182 -9.85 -8.48 4.62
N PHE A 183 -10.84 -7.78 4.06
CA PHE A 183 -10.63 -6.66 3.16
C PHE A 183 -11.17 -5.39 3.81
N HIS A 184 -10.33 -4.34 3.90
CA HIS A 184 -10.65 -3.10 4.60
C HIS A 184 -9.83 -1.94 4.03
N SER A 185 -10.34 -0.71 4.14
CA SER A 185 -9.66 0.54 3.76
C SER A 185 -9.01 1.21 4.98
N ASP A 186 -7.92 1.98 4.83
CA ASP A 186 -7.30 2.69 5.96
C ASP A 186 -8.11 3.91 6.43
N ASN A 187 -8.87 4.52 5.53
CA ASN A 187 -9.81 5.60 5.79
C ASN A 187 -10.89 5.67 4.70
N GLY A 188 -11.84 6.59 4.88
CA GLY A 188 -12.82 6.94 3.87
C GLY A 188 -12.20 7.59 2.64
N GLY A 189 -12.90 7.55 1.51
CA GLY A 189 -12.41 8.03 0.22
C GLY A 189 -12.04 9.51 0.23
N GLU A 190 -10.99 9.85 -0.51
CA GLU A 190 -10.60 11.23 -0.75
C GLU A 190 -11.57 11.91 -1.72
N LEU A 191 -12.21 12.97 -1.25
CA LEU A 191 -13.08 13.83 -2.05
C LEU A 191 -12.28 15.06 -2.51
N VAL A 192 -12.76 15.77 -3.52
CA VAL A 192 -12.20 17.07 -3.89
C VAL A 192 -12.26 17.99 -2.66
N PHE A 193 -11.11 18.48 -2.18
CA PHE A 193 -11.02 19.44 -1.08
C PHE A 193 -10.68 20.84 -1.62
N PRO A 194 -11.66 21.74 -1.80
CA PRO A 194 -11.40 23.10 -2.30
C PRO A 194 -10.38 23.89 -1.45
N HIS A 195 -10.33 23.63 -0.14
CA HIS A 195 -9.45 24.35 0.79
C HIS A 195 -8.00 23.88 0.78
N LEU A 196 -7.71 22.63 0.38
CA LEU A 196 -6.33 22.18 0.12
C LEU A 196 -5.81 22.76 -1.20
N CYS A 197 -6.68 22.87 -2.21
CA CYS A 197 -6.42 23.60 -3.46
C CYS A 197 -6.30 25.12 -3.27
N SER A 198 -6.63 25.67 -2.10
CA SER A 198 -6.48 27.10 -1.78
C SER A 198 -5.10 27.45 -1.20
N SER A 199 -4.26 26.45 -0.91
CA SER A 199 -2.85 26.68 -0.62
C SER A 199 -2.14 27.04 -1.94
N PRO A 200 -1.47 28.20 -2.04
CA PRO A 200 -0.74 28.60 -3.26
C PRO A 200 0.34 27.59 -3.66
N ALA A 201 0.79 26.75 -2.73
CA ALA A 201 1.77 25.68 -2.96
C ALA A 201 1.16 24.39 -3.53
N LEU A 202 -0.16 24.19 -3.41
CA LEU A 202 -0.88 23.01 -3.90
C LEU A 202 -1.76 23.33 -5.12
N SER A 203 -2.13 24.60 -5.34
CA SER A 203 -2.94 25.06 -6.48
C SER A 203 -2.25 24.93 -7.84
N SER A 204 -0.93 24.77 -7.86
CA SER A 204 -0.11 24.61 -9.07
C SER A 204 0.28 23.16 -9.36
N LEU A 205 -0.09 22.22 -8.49
CA LEU A 205 0.15 20.79 -8.70
C LEU A 205 -1.02 20.20 -9.51
N PRO A 206 -0.75 19.29 -10.47
CA PRO A 206 -1.78 18.50 -11.11
C PRO A 206 -2.31 17.47 -10.10
N PHE A 207 -3.08 17.94 -9.11
CA PHE A 207 -3.65 17.08 -8.09
C PHE A 207 -4.71 16.20 -8.76
N THR A 208 -4.37 14.94 -9.02
CA THR A 208 -5.28 13.97 -9.63
C THR A 208 -6.24 13.35 -8.61
N GLY A 209 -6.02 13.57 -7.30
CA GLY A 209 -6.83 13.07 -6.20
C GLY A 209 -8.29 13.56 -6.16
N GLY A 210 -9.06 13.05 -5.20
CA GLY A 210 -10.42 13.56 -4.94
C GLY A 210 -11.53 12.93 -5.78
N ALA A 211 -11.27 11.82 -6.47
CA ALA A 211 -12.26 11.16 -7.32
C ALA A 211 -12.97 9.98 -6.64
N ALA A 212 -12.80 9.77 -5.34
CA ALA A 212 -13.47 8.70 -4.61
C ALA A 212 -14.96 9.00 -4.39
N SER A 213 -15.71 8.02 -3.89
CA SER A 213 -17.11 8.21 -3.49
C SER A 213 -17.33 7.59 -2.12
N ASN A 214 -17.89 8.38 -1.21
CA ASN A 214 -18.35 7.92 0.10
C ASN A 214 -19.88 7.93 0.20
N PHE A 215 -20.58 8.18 -0.92
CA PHE A 215 -22.04 8.25 -0.93
C PHE A 215 -22.65 6.96 -0.35
N PRO A 216 -23.68 7.04 0.51
CA PRO A 216 -24.43 8.23 0.92
C PRO A 216 -23.87 8.94 2.17
N LEU A 217 -22.70 8.54 2.66
CA LEU A 217 -22.13 9.03 3.90
C LEU A 217 -21.59 10.46 3.73
N ARG A 218 -21.67 11.23 4.82
CA ARG A 218 -21.16 12.59 4.88
C ARG A 218 -19.64 12.59 5.00
N GLY A 219 -18.95 13.46 4.27
CA GLY A 219 -17.50 13.68 4.42
C GLY A 219 -16.62 12.64 3.73
N GLY A 220 -15.33 12.70 4.05
CA GLY A 220 -14.27 11.88 3.43
C GLY A 220 -13.00 11.90 4.27
N LYS A 221 -11.88 11.45 3.65
CA LYS A 221 -10.52 11.56 4.21
C LYS A 221 -10.32 12.90 4.93
N PHE A 222 -9.62 12.93 6.06
CA PHE A 222 -9.44 14.11 6.93
C PHE A 222 -10.64 14.58 7.74
N THR A 223 -11.81 13.96 7.62
CA THR A 223 -12.99 14.33 8.43
C THR A 223 -13.38 13.21 9.40
N THR A 224 -14.00 13.57 10.52
CA THR A 224 -14.58 12.63 11.50
C THR A 224 -16.02 12.26 11.19
N TRP A 225 -16.53 12.65 10.02
CA TRP A 225 -17.84 12.21 9.55
C TRP A 225 -17.78 10.76 9.09
N GLU A 226 -18.95 10.10 9.02
CA GLU A 226 -19.06 8.70 8.58
C GLU A 226 -18.27 8.37 7.32
N GLY A 227 -18.34 9.23 6.28
CA GLY A 227 -17.63 9.01 5.03
C GLY A 227 -16.11 9.12 5.13
N GLY A 228 -15.56 9.58 6.25
CA GLY A 228 -14.13 9.59 6.53
C GLY A 228 -13.62 8.40 7.36
N ILE A 229 -14.50 7.74 8.12
CA ILE A 229 -14.10 6.71 9.10
C ILE A 229 -14.82 5.35 8.93
N ARG A 230 -15.73 5.22 7.95
CA ARG A 230 -16.54 4.02 7.70
C ARG A 230 -16.38 3.49 6.28
#